data_AF-A0AAD9QQJ6-F1
#
_entry.id   AF-A0AAD9QQJ6-F1
#
_cell.length_a   1.000
_cell.length_b   1.000
_cell.length_c   1.000
_cell.angle_alpha   90.00
_cell.angle_beta   90.00
_cell.angle_gamma   90.00
#
_symmetry.space_group_name_H-M   'P 1'
#
loop_
_entity.id
_entity.type
_entity.pdbx_description
1 polymer ?
#
loop_
_entity_poly.entity_id
_entity_poly.type
_entity_poly.pdbx_seq_one_letter_code
_entity_poly.pdbx_strand_id
1 'polypeptide(L)'
;MEIKVGKPTKASGTRWVPHLLRALVVLLQKNLPAIVSHFEHTAEARDASAEMQGQGRNLARKLRAYKFQLHLHLMWDILEEISRISLTFQKDSISISQVKAETERASQALENMRR
;
A
#
# COMPACT_ATOMS: atom_id res chain seq x y z
N MET A 1 3.43 -19.04 35.34
CA MET A 1 2.38 -18.23 34.71
C MET A 1 2.64 -18.26 33.21
N GLU A 2 2.00 -19.16 32.47
CA GLU A 2 2.18 -19.22 31.01
C GLU A 2 1.50 -18.01 30.37
N ILE A 3 2.30 -17.08 29.86
CA ILE A 3 1.78 -16.01 29.01
C ILE A 3 1.44 -16.65 27.66
N LYS A 4 0.18 -17.06 27.49
CA LYS A 4 -0.34 -17.45 26.17
C LYS A 4 -0.42 -16.21 25.29
N VAL A 5 0.68 -15.90 24.62
CA VAL A 5 0.66 -14.96 23.49
C VAL A 5 -0.14 -15.64 22.38
N GLY A 6 -1.41 -15.22 22.21
CA GLY A 6 -2.25 -15.69 21.12
C GLY A 6 -1.57 -15.38 19.80
N LYS A 7 -1.06 -16.41 19.10
CA LYS A 7 -0.57 -16.24 17.73
C LYS A 7 -1.74 -15.76 16.87
N PRO A 8 -1.62 -14.65 16.14
CA PRO A 8 -2.69 -14.18 15.27
C PRO A 8 -2.99 -15.24 14.21
N THR A 9 -4.14 -15.89 14.32
CA THR A 9 -4.58 -16.96 13.42
C THR A 9 -5.01 -16.36 12.09
N LYS A 10 -4.07 -16.32 11.14
CA LYS A 10 -4.20 -16.40 9.66
C LYS A 10 -5.17 -15.47 8.89
N ALA A 11 -5.91 -14.56 9.51
CA ALA A 11 -6.64 -13.48 8.82
C ALA A 11 -6.22 -12.05 9.25
N SER A 12 -5.27 -11.94 10.19
CA SER A 12 -4.88 -10.70 10.87
C SER A 12 -3.35 -10.49 10.93
N GLY A 13 -2.61 -11.07 9.97
CA GLY A 13 -1.17 -10.86 9.88
C GLY A 13 -0.86 -9.43 9.44
N THR A 14 0.12 -8.77 10.08
CA THR A 14 0.70 -7.48 9.65
C THR A 14 1.27 -7.49 8.23
N ARG A 15 1.28 -8.65 7.56
CA ARG A 15 1.70 -8.87 6.17
C ARG A 15 0.94 -8.02 5.14
N TRP A 16 -0.28 -7.56 5.44
CA TRP A 16 -1.00 -6.68 4.53
C TRP A 16 -0.22 -5.38 4.25
N VAL A 17 0.49 -4.84 5.25
CA VAL A 17 1.32 -3.63 5.10
C VAL A 17 2.45 -3.84 4.08
N PRO A 18 3.37 -4.81 4.26
CA PRO A 18 4.46 -5.03 3.29
C PRO A 18 3.95 -5.49 1.92
N HIS A 19 2.83 -6.24 1.84
CA HIS A 19 2.26 -6.63 0.55
C HIS A 19 1.69 -5.42 -0.21
N LEU A 20 0.92 -4.58 0.46
CA LEU A 20 0.31 -3.40 -0.15
C LEU A 20 1.37 -2.35 -0.50
N LEU A 21 2.34 -2.10 0.40
CA LEU A 21 3.48 -1.23 0.13
C LEU A 21 4.24 -1.70 -1.11
N ARG A 22 4.55 -2.99 -1.20
CA ARG A 22 5.23 -3.56 -2.38
C ARG A 22 4.41 -3.38 -3.66
N ALA A 23 3.10 -3.62 -3.60
CA ALA A 23 2.22 -3.44 -4.76
C ALA A 23 2.20 -1.98 -5.24
N LEU A 24 2.11 -1.02 -4.31
CA LEU A 24 2.13 0.41 -4.62
C LEU A 24 3.46 0.85 -5.21
N VAL A 25 4.59 0.41 -4.62
CA VAL A 25 5.93 0.70 -5.13
C VAL A 25 6.09 0.18 -6.56
N VAL A 26 5.70 -1.07 -6.82
CA VAL A 26 5.80 -1.68 -8.16
C VAL A 26 4.90 -0.96 -9.17
N LEU A 27 3.66 -0.66 -8.78
CA LEU A 27 2.71 0.07 -9.60
C LEU A 27 3.25 1.46 -9.95
N LEU A 28 3.55 2.29 -8.94
CA LEU A 28 3.82 3.72 -9.11
C LEU A 28 5.22 4.01 -9.64
N GLN A 29 6.25 3.27 -9.24
CA GLN A 29 7.63 3.57 -9.67
C GLN A 29 7.99 2.97 -11.03
N LYS A 30 7.46 1.80 -11.37
CA LYS A 30 8.00 0.99 -12.49
C LYS A 30 6.99 0.72 -13.59
N ASN A 31 5.73 0.47 -13.23
CA ASN A 31 4.82 -0.22 -14.13
C ASN A 31 3.57 0.58 -14.50
N LEU A 32 3.33 1.75 -13.92
CA LEU A 32 2.09 2.50 -14.16
C LEU A 32 1.82 2.73 -15.65
N PRO A 33 2.78 3.17 -16.49
CA PRO A 33 2.53 3.34 -17.92
C PRO A 33 2.19 2.03 -18.62
N ALA A 34 2.91 0.95 -18.32
CA ALA A 34 2.69 -0.36 -18.91
C ALA A 34 1.33 -0.96 -18.53
N ILE A 35 0.94 -0.81 -17.26
CA ILE A 35 -0.36 -1.29 -16.74
C ILE A 35 -1.51 -0.49 -17.36
N VAL A 36 -1.36 0.84 -17.48
CA VAL A 36 -2.35 1.67 -18.16
C VAL A 36 -2.50 1.25 -19.62
N SER A 37 -1.39 1.09 -20.35
CA SER A 37 -1.40 0.64 -21.75
C SER A 37 -2.03 -0.74 -21.91
N HIS A 38 -1.77 -1.67 -20.99
CA HIS A 38 -2.41 -2.99 -21.00
C HIS A 38 -3.94 -2.89 -20.89
N PHE A 39 -4.45 -2.04 -19.99
CA PHE A 39 -5.89 -1.83 -19.85
C PHE A 39 -6.53 -1.10 -21.05
N GLU A 40 -5.78 -0.23 -21.73
CA GLU A 40 -6.22 0.36 -23.00
C GLU A 40 -6.29 -0.67 -24.12
N HIS A 41 -5.29 -1.54 -24.26
CA HIS A 41 -5.37 -2.63 -25.23
C HIS A 41 -6.55 -3.56 -24.93
N THR A 42 -6.81 -3.85 -23.66
CA THR A 42 -7.97 -4.66 -23.24
C THR A 42 -9.30 -3.97 -23.59
N ALA A 43 -9.34 -2.63 -23.51
CA ALA A 43 -10.51 -1.83 -23.86
C ALA A 43 -10.86 -1.85 -25.37
N GLU A 44 -9.88 -2.17 -26.22
CA GLU A 44 -9.97 -2.16 -27.68
C GLU A 44 -9.89 -3.57 -28.30
N ALA A 45 -9.57 -4.58 -27.48
CA ALA A 45 -9.44 -5.97 -27.89
C ALA A 45 -10.76 -6.52 -28.46
N ARG A 46 -10.75 -6.90 -29.74
CA ARG A 46 -11.93 -7.37 -30.49
C ARG A 46 -12.45 -8.74 -30.02
N ASP A 47 -11.57 -9.52 -29.39
CA ASP A 47 -11.83 -10.83 -28.81
C ASP A 47 -12.28 -10.76 -27.34
N ALA A 48 -12.26 -9.59 -26.72
CA ALA A 48 -12.74 -9.38 -25.36
C ALA A 48 -14.25 -9.14 -25.30
N SER A 49 -14.88 -9.57 -24.20
CA SER A 49 -16.30 -9.27 -23.96
C SER A 49 -16.53 -7.76 -23.76
N ALA A 50 -17.75 -7.29 -24.04
CA ALA A 50 -18.12 -5.89 -23.80
C ALA A 50 -17.90 -5.47 -22.33
N GLU A 51 -18.08 -6.40 -21.38
CA GLU A 51 -17.79 -6.17 -19.97
C GLU A 51 -16.29 -5.97 -19.72
N MET A 52 -15.43 -6.86 -20.23
CA MET A 52 -13.98 -6.74 -20.10
C MET A 52 -13.47 -5.44 -20.71
N GLN A 53 -13.95 -5.08 -21.89
CA GLN A 53 -13.62 -3.81 -22.53
C GLN A 53 -14.03 -2.62 -21.66
N GLY A 54 -15.24 -2.67 -21.09
CA GLY A 54 -15.75 -1.64 -20.17
C GLY A 54 -14.89 -1.51 -18.90
N GLN A 55 -14.46 -2.64 -18.32
CA GLN A 55 -13.57 -2.66 -17.17
C GLN A 55 -12.19 -2.08 -17.50
N GLY A 56 -11.60 -2.46 -18.64
CA GLY A 56 -10.34 -1.91 -19.13
C GLY A 56 -10.39 -0.38 -19.28
N ARG A 57 -11.44 0.15 -19.92
CA ARG A 57 -11.65 1.61 -20.05
C ARG A 57 -11.76 2.29 -18.69
N ASN A 58 -12.52 1.70 -17.77
CA ASN A 58 -12.72 2.27 -16.44
C ASN A 58 -11.40 2.33 -15.64
N LEU A 59 -10.62 1.25 -15.66
CA LEU A 59 -9.35 1.14 -14.94
C LEU A 59 -8.28 2.04 -15.53
N ALA A 60 -8.10 2.07 -16.85
CA ALA A 60 -7.17 2.98 -17.51
C ALA A 60 -7.49 4.44 -17.17
N ARG A 61 -8.78 4.82 -17.24
CA ARG A 61 -9.24 6.16 -16.87
C ARG A 61 -8.97 6.49 -15.41
N LYS A 62 -9.25 5.57 -14.48
CA LYS A 62 -8.98 5.78 -13.04
C LYS A 62 -7.49 5.93 -12.77
N LEU A 63 -6.66 5.06 -13.33
CA LEU A 63 -5.21 5.09 -13.14
C LEU A 63 -4.57 6.37 -13.69
N ARG A 64 -5.18 7.01 -14.69
CA ARG A 64 -4.75 8.34 -15.19
C ARG A 64 -5.32 9.53 -14.43
N ALA A 65 -6.38 9.34 -13.65
CA ALA A 65 -7.00 10.43 -12.94
C ALA A 65 -6.04 10.96 -11.87
N TYR A 66 -5.65 12.23 -12.00
CA TYR A 66 -4.72 12.89 -11.08
C TYR A 66 -5.11 12.69 -9.61
N LYS A 67 -6.38 12.90 -9.26
CA LYS A 67 -6.88 12.68 -7.90
C LYS A 67 -6.64 11.25 -7.43
N PHE A 68 -6.87 10.24 -8.28
CA PHE A 68 -6.67 8.84 -7.89
C PHE A 68 -5.19 8.54 -7.67
N GLN A 69 -4.30 9.02 -8.54
CA GLN A 69 -2.86 8.88 -8.35
C GLN A 69 -2.38 9.54 -7.06
N LEU A 70 -2.89 10.75 -6.76
CA LEU A 70 -2.57 11.45 -5.51
C LEU A 70 -2.95 10.61 -4.28
N HIS A 71 -4.12 9.96 -4.30
CA HIS A 71 -4.51 9.06 -3.22
C HIS A 71 -3.59 7.83 -3.12
N LEU A 72 -3.15 7.26 -4.24
CA LEU A 72 -2.21 6.13 -4.22
C LEU A 72 -0.83 6.53 -3.66
N HIS A 73 -0.34 7.73 -3.99
CA HIS A 73 0.91 8.27 -3.43
C HIS A 73 0.77 8.54 -1.93
N LEU A 74 -0.33 9.18 -1.49
CA LEU A 74 -0.60 9.38 -0.06
C LEU A 74 -0.69 8.04 0.70
N MET A 75 -1.35 7.04 0.12
CA MET A 75 -1.38 5.70 0.71
C MET A 75 0.00 5.09 0.83
N TRP A 76 0.87 5.28 -0.17
CA TRP A 76 2.25 4.81 -0.11
C TRP A 76 3.00 5.50 1.04
N ASP A 77 2.95 6.82 1.14
CA ASP A 77 3.63 7.57 2.21
C ASP A 77 3.22 7.08 3.60
N ILE A 78 1.92 6.89 3.83
CA ILE A 78 1.38 6.35 5.08
C ILE A 78 1.89 4.92 5.35
N LEU A 79 1.87 4.05 4.33
CA LEU A 79 2.29 2.67 4.49
C LEU A 79 3.79 2.51 4.70
N GLU A 80 4.61 3.42 4.16
CA GLU A 80 6.04 3.46 4.44
C GLU A 80 6.29 3.76 5.93
N GLU A 81 5.58 4.72 6.49
CA GLU A 81 5.66 5.05 7.92
C GLU A 81 5.18 3.90 8.81
N ILE A 82 4.04 3.28 8.47
CA ILE A 82 3.52 2.11 9.19
C ILE A 82 4.47 0.91 9.08
N SER A 83 5.08 0.69 7.91
CA SER A 83 6.05 -0.40 7.71
C SER A 83 7.29 -0.19 8.55
N ARG A 84 7.80 1.05 8.63
CA ARG A 84 8.99 1.39 9.42
C ARG A 84 8.78 1.12 10.91
N ILE A 85 7.69 1.63 11.49
CA ILE A 85 7.39 1.39 12.92
C ILE A 85 7.14 -0.10 13.19
N SER A 86 6.43 -0.79 12.28
CA SER A 86 6.16 -2.23 12.40
C SER A 86 7.45 -3.05 12.42
N LEU A 87 8.42 -2.75 11.56
CA LEU A 87 9.72 -3.43 11.53
C LEU A 87 10.54 -3.12 12.78
N THR A 88 10.50 -1.88 13.28
CA THR A 88 11.21 -1.54 14.52
C THR A 88 10.63 -2.31 15.72
N PHE A 89 9.32 -2.42 15.83
CA PHE A 89 8.67 -3.16 16.92
C PHE A 89 8.88 -4.67 16.87
N GLN A 90 9.32 -5.20 15.73
CA GLN A 90 9.65 -6.62 15.56
C GLN A 90 11.10 -6.95 15.94
N LYS A 91 11.94 -5.97 16.29
CA LYS A 91 13.33 -6.22 16.72
C LYS A 91 13.33 -6.95 18.06
N ASP A 92 14.13 -8.00 18.17
CA ASP A 92 14.26 -8.82 19.39
C ASP A 92 14.75 -8.03 20.60
N SER A 93 15.54 -6.97 20.38
CA SER A 93 16.17 -6.16 21.42
C SER A 93 15.77 -4.68 21.37
N ILE A 94 14.46 -4.40 21.36
CA ILE A 94 13.95 -3.02 21.42
C ILE A 94 13.68 -2.56 22.86
N SER A 95 14.11 -1.34 23.20
CA SER A 95 13.79 -0.71 24.48
C SER A 95 12.48 0.08 24.45
N ILE A 96 11.83 0.25 25.60
CA ILE A 96 10.61 1.07 25.73
C ILE A 96 10.86 2.51 25.26
N SER A 97 12.03 3.06 25.54
CA SER A 97 12.42 4.40 25.09
C SER A 97 12.49 4.49 23.56
N GLN A 98 12.98 3.44 22.88
CA GLN A 98 12.98 3.38 21.42
C GLN A 98 11.57 3.26 20.85
N VAL A 99 10.71 2.43 21.46
CA VAL A 99 9.29 2.34 21.07
C VAL A 99 8.61 3.71 21.15
N LYS A 100 8.80 4.43 22.26
CA LYS A 100 8.23 5.76 22.46
C LYS A 100 8.70 6.74 21.38
N ALA A 101 10.01 6.84 21.19
CA ALA A 101 10.60 7.74 20.20
C ALA A 101 10.10 7.46 18.77
N GLU A 102 10.03 6.19 18.38
CA GLU A 102 9.53 5.80 17.05
C GLU A 102 8.04 6.06 16.86
N THR A 103 7.24 5.92 17.93
CA THR A 103 5.81 6.24 17.90
C THR A 103 5.59 7.73 17.74
N GLU A 104 6.31 8.56 18.50
CA GLU A 104 6.23 10.02 18.42
C GLU A 104 6.66 10.51 17.03
N ARG A 105 7.76 9.96 16.48
CA ARG A 105 8.23 10.23 15.13
C ARG A 105 7.18 9.89 14.08
N ALA A 106 6.62 8.68 14.11
CA ALA A 106 5.60 8.25 13.15
C ALA A 106 4.33 9.13 13.25
N SER A 107 3.89 9.45 14.47
CA SER A 107 2.74 10.34 14.71
C SER A 107 2.97 11.72 14.08
N GLN A 108 4.15 12.31 14.28
CA GLN A 108 4.50 13.59 13.68
C GLN A 108 4.56 13.54 12.15
N ALA A 109 5.10 12.46 11.58
CA ALA A 109 5.15 12.27 10.13
C ALA A 109 3.74 12.21 9.53
N LEU A 110 2.83 11.43 10.14
CA LEU A 110 1.44 11.32 9.70
C LEU A 110 0.67 12.64 9.85
N GLU A 111 0.90 13.40 10.92
CA GLU A 111 0.29 14.72 11.11
C GLU A 111 0.76 15.73 10.06
N ASN A 112 2.01 15.64 9.61
CA ASN A 112 2.53 16.49 8.54
C ASN A 112 1.87 16.20 7.18
N MET A 113 1.47 14.95 6.93
CA MET A 113 0.77 14.54 5.70
C MET A 113 -0.69 15.02 5.65
N ARG A 114 -1.26 15.47 6.77
CA ARG A 114 -2.62 16.01 6.86
C ARG A 114 -2.73 17.44 6.33
N ARG A 115 -1.61 18.18 6.31
CA ARG A 115 -1.54 19.59 5.92
C ARG A 115 -1.36 19.74 4.43
#